data_AF-A0A0M2PHK8-F1
#
_entry.id   AF-A0A0M2PHK8-F1
#
_cell.length_a   1.000
_cell.length_b   1.000
_cell.length_c   1.000
_cell.angle_alpha   90.00
_cell.angle_beta   90.00
_cell.angle_gamma   90.00
#
_symmetry.space_group_name_H-M   'P 1'
#
loop_
_entity.id
_entity.type
_entity.pdbx_description
1 polymer ?
#
loop_
_entity_poly.entity_id
_entity_poly.type
_entity_poly.pdbx_seq_one_letter_code
_entity_poly.pdbx_strand_id
1 'polypeptide(L)' 'MNSWIFLYLAAILSGFALVEVPLAGTFLASLAPFTTVVGVLTILVFSVVLIYKGVRYLFSNN' A
#
# COMPACT_ATOMS: atom_id res chain seq x y z
N MET A 1 6.72 1.35 -21.76
CA MET A 1 5.84 0.80 -20.71
C MET A 1 5.97 1.66 -19.47
N ASN A 2 4.91 2.34 -19.04
CA ASN A 2 4.97 3.22 -17.87
C ASN A 2 4.80 2.38 -16.59
N SER A 3 5.84 1.64 -16.18
CA SER A 3 5.80 0.64 -15.07
C SER A 3 5.42 1.21 -13.70
N TRP A 4 5.38 2.53 -13.55
CA TRP A 4 5.10 3.22 -12.30
C TRP A 4 3.72 2.90 -11.71
N ILE A 5 2.70 2.62 -12.54
CA ILE A 5 1.36 2.27 -12.04
C ILE A 5 1.34 0.90 -11.35
N PHE A 6 2.11 -0.06 -11.87
CA PHE A 6 2.26 -1.39 -11.28
C PHE A 6 3.01 -1.34 -9.95
N LEU A 7 3.96 -0.41 -9.79
CA LEU A 7 4.64 -0.19 -8.52
C LEU A 7 3.69 0.30 -7.43
N TYR A 8 2.78 1.22 -7.75
CA TYR A 8 1.77 1.68 -6.79
C TYR A 8 0.80 0.57 -6.40
N LEU A 9 0.37 -0.24 -7.37
CA LEU A 9 -0.48 -1.41 -7.11
C LEU A 9 0.25 -2.46 -6.25
N ALA A 10 1.49 -2.79 -6.59
CA ALA A 10 2.31 -3.74 -5.83
C ALA A 10 2.59 -3.24 -4.40
N ALA A 11 2.76 -1.93 -4.21
CA ALA A 11 2.92 -1.33 -2.88
C ALA A 11 1.64 -1.47 -2.04
N ILE A 12 0.46 -1.25 -2.64
CA ILE A 12 -0.83 -1.47 -1.95
C ILE A 12 -0.97 -2.95 -1.56
N LEU A 13 -0.71 -3.88 -2.48
CA LEU A 13 -0.76 -5.33 -2.21
C LEU A 13 0.22 -5.76 -1.12
N SER A 14 1.44 -5.20 -1.13
CA SER A 14 2.43 -5.41 -0.07
C SER A 14 1.94 -4.89 1.29
N GLY A 15 1.27 -3.73 1.32
CA GLY A 15 0.66 -3.19 2.54
C GLY A 15 -0.38 -4.13 3.15
N PHE A 16 -1.23 -4.76 2.33
CA PHE A 16 -2.17 -5.79 2.80
C PHE A 16 -1.44 -7.05 3.28
N ALA A 17 -0.43 -7.50 2.54
CA ALA A 17 0.39 -8.64 2.94
C ALA A 17 1.09 -8.42 4.29
N LEU A 18 1.50 -7.18 4.58
CA LEU A 18 2.15 -6.81 5.84
C LEU A 18 1.19 -6.81 7.04
N VAL A 19 -0.08 -6.45 6.83
CA VAL A 19 -1.12 -6.48 7.87
C VAL A 19 -1.53 -7.92 8.19
N GLU A 20 -1.57 -8.80 7.19
CA GLU A 20 -1.97 -10.21 7.32
C GLU A 20 -0.83 -11.13 7.81
N VAL A 21 0.37 -10.59 8.13
CA VAL A 21 1.47 -11.42 8.62
C VAL A 21 1.11 -12.02 9.99
N PRO A 22 1.12 -13.36 10.15
CA PRO A 22 0.88 -13.98 11.45
C PRO A 22 2.09 -13.78 12.36
N LEU A 23 2.02 -12.79 13.24
CA LEU A 23 3.07 -12.49 14.23
C LEU A 23 2.80 -13.13 15.61
N ALA A 24 1.60 -13.65 15.82
CA ALA A 24 1.19 -14.27 17.07
C ALA A 24 2.05 -15.50 17.39
N GLY A 25 2.60 -15.57 18.61
CA GLY A 25 3.44 -16.69 19.06
C GLY A 25 4.89 -16.66 18.55
N THR A 26 5.32 -15.59 17.87
CA THR A 26 6.69 -15.42 17.37
C THR A 26 7.47 -14.38 18.17
N PHE A 27 8.80 -14.37 18.05
CA PHE A 27 9.68 -13.32 18.61
C PHE A 27 9.35 -11.91 18.10
N LEU A 28 8.58 -11.80 17.01
CA LEU A 28 8.16 -10.55 16.39
C LEU A 28 6.78 -10.08 16.85
N ALA A 29 6.16 -10.75 17.84
CA ALA A 29 4.85 -10.35 18.37
C ALA A 29 4.82 -8.91 18.90
N SER A 30 5.95 -8.39 19.39
CA SER A 30 6.08 -6.99 19.82
C SER A 30 6.03 -5.98 18.66
N LEU A 31 6.30 -6.41 17.44
CA LEU A 31 6.26 -5.61 16.22
C LEU A 31 4.89 -5.65 15.53
N ALA A 32 3.96 -6.49 16.00
CA ALA A 32 2.60 -6.56 15.47
C ALA A 32 1.87 -5.21 15.33
N PRO A 33 1.88 -4.30 16.33
CA PRO A 33 1.27 -2.99 16.15
C PRO A 33 2.01 -2.15 15.10
N PHE A 34 3.33 -2.31 14.99
CA PHE A 34 4.14 -1.56 14.02
C PHE A 34 3.87 -2.00 12.58
N THR A 35 3.88 -3.32 12.30
CA THR A 35 3.57 -3.85 10.97
C THR A 35 2.17 -3.46 10.52
N THR A 36 1.20 -3.49 11.44
CA THR A 36 -0.18 -3.06 11.17
C THR A 36 -0.24 -1.57 10.80
N VAL A 37 0.39 -0.69 11.59
CA VAL A 37 0.41 0.75 11.31
C VAL A 37 1.08 1.06 9.98
N VAL A 38 2.24 0.45 9.72
CA VAL A 38 2.98 0.65 8.47
C VAL A 38 2.18 0.12 7.26
N GLY A 39 1.56 -1.06 7.38
CA GLY A 39 0.73 -1.64 6.32
C GLY A 39 -0.47 -0.76 5.98
N VAL A 40 -1.21 -0.28 6.99
CA VAL A 40 -2.34 0.63 6.80
C VAL A 40 -1.91 1.96 6.18
N LEU A 41 -0.82 2.57 6.67
CA LEU A 41 -0.28 3.80 6.09
C LEU A 41 0.14 3.62 4.63
N THR A 42 0.76 2.48 4.31
CA THR A 42 1.16 2.15 2.94
C THR A 42 -0.06 2.07 2.03
N ILE A 43 -1.11 1.34 2.44
CA ILE A 43 -2.35 1.22 1.67
C ILE A 43 -2.97 2.60 1.45
N LEU A 44 -3.10 3.41 2.49
CA LEU A 44 -3.73 4.74 2.41
C LEU A 44 -2.97 5.68 1.48
N VAL A 45 -1.67 5.85 1.69
CA VAL A 45 -0.85 6.81 0.93
C VAL A 45 -0.81 6.43 -0.55
N PHE A 46 -0.52 5.16 -0.86
CA PHE A 46 -0.44 4.73 -2.24
C PHE A 46 -1.81 4.71 -2.93
N SER A 47 -2.90 4.38 -2.22
CA SER A 47 -4.24 4.45 -2.78
C SER A 47 -4.64 5.88 -3.15
N VAL A 48 -4.37 6.87 -2.28
CA VAL A 48 -4.62 8.29 -2.59
C VAL A 48 -3.82 8.75 -3.81
N VAL A 49 -2.53 8.37 -3.90
CA VAL A 49 -1.68 8.72 -5.06
C VAL A 49 -2.22 8.10 -6.36
N LEU A 50 -2.67 6.85 -6.31
CA LEU A 50 -3.20 6.14 -7.47
C LEU A 50 -4.51 6.78 -7.94
N ILE A 51 -5.41 7.12 -7.00
CA ILE A 51 -6.66 7.84 -7.29
C ILE A 51 -6.34 9.22 -7.91
N TYR A 52 -5.44 10.00 -7.30
CA TYR A 52 -5.06 11.31 -7.83
C TYR A 52 -4.50 11.23 -9.25
N LYS A 53 -3.61 10.26 -9.51
CA LYS A 53 -3.05 10.03 -10.86
C LYS A 53 -4.13 9.59 -11.85
N GLY A 54 -5.05 8.73 -11.44
CA GLY A 54 -6.18 8.28 -12.26
C GLY A 54 -7.10 9.44 -12.63
N VAL A 55 -7.51 10.24 -11.65
CA VAL A 55 -8.32 11.45 -11.85
C VAL A 55 -7.60 12.43 -12.77
N ARG A 56 -6.33 12.77 -12.50
CA ARG A 56 -5.56 13.67 -13.36
C ARG A 56 -5.46 13.15 -14.79
N TYR A 57 -5.27 11.85 -14.98
CA TYR A 57 -5.22 11.24 -16.31
C TYR A 57 -6.55 11.39 -17.06
N LEU A 58 -7.68 11.15 -16.38
CA LEU A 58 -9.02 11.30 -16.95
C LEU A 58 -9.34 12.76 -17.33
N PHE A 59 -8.98 13.72 -16.48
CA PHE A 59 -9.29 15.13 -16.71
C PHE A 59 -8.26 15.86 -17.58
N SER A 60 -7.00 15.43 -17.61
CA SER A 60 -5.92 16.04 -18.41
C SER A 60 -5.93 15.58 -19.87
N ASN A 61 -6.65 14.51 -20.22
CA ASN A 61 -6.79 14.03 -21.59
C ASN A 61 -7.98 14.72 -22.33
N ASN A 62 -8.14 16.03 -22.12
CA ASN A 62 -8.91 16.91 -23.01
C ASN A 62 -7.96 17.91 -23.65
#